data_AF-A0A8T4RAX9-F1
#
_entry.id   AF-A0A8T4RAX9-F1
#
_cell.length_a   1.000
_cell.length_b   1.000
_cell.length_c   1.000
_cell.angle_alpha   90.00
_cell.angle_beta   90.00
_cell.angle_gamma   90.00
#
_symmetry.space_group_name_H-M   'P 1'
#
loop_
_entity.id
_entity.type
_entity.pdbx_description
1 polymer ?
#
loop_
_entity_poly.entity_id
_entity_poly.type
_entity_poly.pdbx_seq_one_letter_code
_entity_poly.pdbx_strand_id
1 'polypeptide(L)'
;MSLRVAEILFDLSKNKEQKEKVLIEEGFECYLWVSVCSYYSMFYAANGALSNISIKVGDKIAHKITSDCLIFYFIKTGKLAKHLYQEYEESMTEAFEVMGVDDEEIKKKIQQKALDLIQIFDFEKRKRGDFQYKTTIPIKENLAKTSLERAKTFLNELQKLIERTKDKQKS
;
A
#
# COMPACT_ATOMS: atom_id res chain seq x y z
N MET A 1 1.66 6.59 4.23
CA MET A 1 1.88 5.73 5.42
C MET A 1 3.20 4.99 5.26
N SER A 2 3.91 4.75 6.36
CA SER A 2 5.22 4.07 6.35
C SER A 2 5.05 2.55 6.46
N LEU A 3 5.93 1.79 5.82
CA LEU A 3 6.02 0.33 5.99
C LEU A 3 6.14 -0.07 7.46
N ARG A 4 6.84 0.74 8.26
CA ARG A 4 7.01 0.49 9.70
C ARG A 4 5.68 0.46 10.46
N VAL A 5 4.70 1.26 10.02
CA VAL A 5 3.35 1.25 10.61
C VAL A 5 2.66 -0.08 10.29
N ALA A 6 2.80 -0.58 9.05
CA ALA A 6 2.25 -1.88 8.66
C ALA A 6 2.83 -3.02 9.52
N GLU A 7 4.15 -3.02 9.77
CA GLU A 7 4.82 -4.00 10.63
C GLU A 7 4.28 -3.95 12.07
N ILE A 8 4.21 -2.76 12.66
CA ILE A 8 3.70 -2.59 14.03
C ILE A 8 2.26 -3.09 14.16
N LEU A 9 1.40 -2.77 13.19
CA LEU A 9 0.01 -3.23 13.19
C LEU A 9 -0.10 -4.76 13.02
N PHE A 10 0.79 -5.37 12.22
CA PHE A 10 0.85 -6.81 12.06
C PHE A 10 1.28 -7.49 13.37
N ASP A 11 2.33 -6.98 14.01
CA ASP A 11 2.83 -7.51 15.29
C ASP A 11 1.79 -7.35 16.40
N LEU A 12 1.15 -6.19 16.50
CA LEU A 12 0.07 -5.93 17.47
C LEU A 12 -1.10 -6.92 17.29
N SER A 13 -1.42 -7.30 16.05
CA SER A 13 -2.50 -8.26 15.75
C SER A 13 -2.21 -9.66 16.30
N LYS A 14 -0.94 -10.03 16.43
CA LYS A 14 -0.49 -11.36 16.85
C LYS A 14 -0.08 -11.45 18.32
N ASN A 15 0.46 -10.37 18.87
CA ASN A 15 1.12 -10.40 20.17
C ASN A 15 0.16 -10.09 21.32
N LYS A 16 -0.26 -11.12 22.06
CA LYS A 16 -1.16 -11.00 23.21
C LYS A 16 -0.60 -10.09 24.31
N GLU A 17 0.69 -10.23 24.64
CA GLU A 17 1.36 -9.41 25.67
C GLU A 17 1.35 -7.92 25.30
N GLN A 18 1.58 -7.61 24.02
CA GLN A 18 1.50 -6.22 23.55
C GLN A 18 0.07 -5.67 23.65
N LYS A 19 -0.95 -6.45 23.27
CA LYS A 19 -2.36 -6.05 23.40
C LYS A 19 -2.74 -5.77 24.86
N GLU A 20 -2.30 -6.61 25.79
CA GLU A 20 -2.52 -6.41 27.23
C GLU A 20 -1.88 -5.11 27.73
N LYS A 21 -0.63 -4.83 27.32
CA LYS A 21 0.07 -3.59 27.69
C LYS A 21 -0.62 -2.32 27.22
N VAL A 22 -1.36 -2.37 26.11
CA VAL A 22 -2.09 -1.23 25.54
C VAL A 22 -3.60 -1.28 25.82
N LEU A 23 -4.05 -2.20 26.70
CA LEU A 23 -5.44 -2.34 27.14
C LEU A 23 -6.43 -2.62 25.97
N ILE A 24 -6.01 -3.42 25.00
CA ILE A 24 -6.83 -3.84 23.86
C ILE A 24 -7.29 -5.28 24.03
N GLU A 25 -8.50 -5.59 23.57
CA GLU A 25 -9.09 -6.94 23.61
C GLU A 25 -8.25 -8.00 22.88
N GLU A 26 -8.25 -9.24 23.37
CA GLU A 26 -7.45 -10.35 22.80
C GLU A 26 -7.81 -10.62 21.32
N GLY A 27 -9.10 -10.51 20.99
CA GLY A 27 -9.62 -10.72 19.63
C GLY A 27 -9.33 -9.59 18.65
N PHE A 28 -8.75 -8.47 19.09
CA PHE A 28 -8.44 -7.33 18.23
C PHE A 28 -7.39 -7.69 17.19
N GLU A 29 -7.63 -7.33 15.93
CA GLU A 29 -6.68 -7.50 14.84
C GLU A 29 -6.74 -6.31 13.88
N CYS A 30 -5.64 -6.09 13.17
CA CYS A 30 -5.44 -5.00 12.22
C CYS A 30 -5.01 -5.51 10.84
N TYR A 31 -5.24 -6.78 10.50
CA TYR A 31 -4.70 -7.38 9.27
C TYR A 31 -5.14 -6.64 8.01
N LEU A 32 -6.41 -6.22 7.96
CA LEU A 32 -6.93 -5.41 6.86
C LEU A 32 -6.16 -4.08 6.72
N TRP A 33 -5.88 -3.42 7.84
CA TRP A 33 -5.09 -2.20 7.85
C TRP A 33 -3.64 -2.44 7.45
N VAL A 34 -3.04 -3.59 7.79
CA VAL A 34 -1.69 -3.94 7.35
C VAL A 34 -1.62 -3.95 5.82
N SER A 35 -2.62 -4.51 5.13
CA SER A 35 -2.68 -4.49 3.66
C SER A 35 -2.77 -3.07 3.09
N VAL A 36 -3.64 -2.22 3.65
CA VAL A 36 -3.76 -0.81 3.26
C VAL A 36 -2.46 -0.04 3.49
N CYS A 37 -1.86 -0.17 4.68
CA CYS A 37 -0.59 0.47 5.02
C CYS A 37 0.53 0.06 4.06
N SER A 38 0.59 -1.24 3.75
CA SER A 38 1.60 -1.84 2.88
C SER A 38 1.49 -1.26 1.47
N TYR A 39 0.29 -1.25 0.89
CA TYR A 39 0.05 -0.61 -0.41
C TYR A 39 0.46 0.86 -0.44
N TYR A 40 0.00 1.65 0.53
CA TYR A 40 0.33 3.08 0.54
C TYR A 40 1.82 3.34 0.75
N SER A 41 2.53 2.49 1.48
CA SER A 41 3.99 2.59 1.58
C SER A 41 4.67 2.44 0.22
N MET A 42 4.23 1.50 -0.61
CA MET A 42 4.71 1.33 -1.98
C MET A 42 4.34 2.51 -2.87
N PHE A 43 3.10 3.00 -2.80
CA PHE A 43 2.64 4.16 -3.57
C PHE A 43 3.49 5.41 -3.29
N TYR A 44 3.76 5.72 -2.02
CA TYR A 44 4.60 6.86 -1.68
C TYR A 44 6.07 6.63 -2.04
N ALA A 45 6.60 5.41 -1.90
CA ALA A 45 7.95 5.08 -2.35
C ALA A 45 8.10 5.23 -3.88
N ALA A 46 7.11 4.79 -4.65
CA ALA A 46 7.06 4.95 -6.10
C ALA A 46 7.09 6.43 -6.50
N ASN A 47 6.26 7.26 -5.84
CA ASN A 47 6.28 8.71 -6.05
C ASN A 47 7.61 9.36 -5.67
N GLY A 48 8.26 8.87 -4.61
CA GLY A 48 9.61 9.29 -4.24
C GLY A 48 10.65 8.94 -5.31
N ALA A 49 10.60 7.72 -5.86
CA ALA A 49 11.48 7.28 -6.94
C ALA A 49 11.27 8.10 -8.23
N LEU A 50 10.01 8.41 -8.58
CA LEU A 50 9.68 9.29 -9.70
C LEU A 50 10.18 10.72 -9.47
N SER A 51 10.01 11.24 -8.25
CA SER A 51 10.50 12.58 -7.89
C SER A 51 12.03 12.67 -8.00
N ASN A 52 12.75 11.59 -7.71
CA ASN A 52 14.20 11.52 -7.85
C ASN A 52 14.68 11.62 -9.32
N ILE A 53 13.80 11.35 -10.29
CA ILE A 53 14.04 11.60 -11.71
C ILE A 53 13.28 12.84 -12.23
N SER A 54 12.95 13.77 -11.33
CA SER A 54 12.26 15.03 -11.62
C SER A 54 10.83 14.91 -12.15
N ILE A 55 10.16 13.77 -11.92
CA ILE A 55 8.76 13.55 -12.26
C ILE A 55 7.92 13.72 -11.00
N LYS A 56 7.07 14.75 -10.98
CA LYS A 56 6.16 15.01 -9.87
C LYS A 56 4.75 14.56 -10.24
N VAL A 57 4.22 13.62 -9.47
CA VAL A 57 2.81 13.22 -9.55
C VAL A 57 1.99 14.17 -8.69
N GLY A 58 0.96 14.80 -9.28
CA GLY A 58 0.02 15.65 -8.56
C GLY A 58 -1.08 14.85 -7.86
N ASP A 59 -2.00 15.53 -7.18
CA ASP A 59 -3.04 14.87 -6.37
C ASP A 59 -4.18 14.26 -7.18
N LYS A 60 -4.37 14.75 -8.41
CA LYS A 60 -5.44 14.29 -9.31
C LYS A 60 -5.02 13.02 -10.02
N ILE A 61 -5.88 12.00 -10.02
CA ILE A 61 -5.64 10.70 -10.71
C ILE A 61 -4.27 10.09 -10.34
N ALA A 62 -3.79 10.35 -9.12
CA ALA A 62 -2.41 10.13 -8.73
C ALA A 62 -1.99 8.66 -8.83
N HIS A 63 -2.87 7.73 -8.43
CA HIS A 63 -2.62 6.29 -8.55
C HIS A 63 -2.38 5.85 -9.99
N LYS A 64 -3.22 6.32 -10.93
CA LYS A 64 -3.08 6.02 -12.35
C LYS A 64 -1.80 6.61 -12.93
N ILE A 65 -1.55 7.90 -12.68
CA ILE A 65 -0.34 8.59 -13.16
C ILE A 65 0.91 7.89 -12.64
N THR A 66 0.92 7.51 -11.36
CA THR A 66 2.03 6.76 -10.76
C THR A 66 2.26 5.45 -11.51
N SER A 67 1.20 4.67 -11.76
CA SER A 67 1.27 3.40 -12.51
C SER A 67 1.85 3.57 -13.91
N ASP A 68 1.30 4.51 -14.68
CA ASP A 68 1.74 4.80 -16.05
C ASP A 68 3.21 5.24 -16.07
N CYS A 69 3.62 6.04 -15.09
CA CYS A 69 5.00 6.51 -14.94
C CYS A 69 5.96 5.37 -14.55
N LEU A 70 5.57 4.47 -13.64
CA LEU A 70 6.36 3.28 -13.30
C LEU A 70 6.61 2.42 -14.55
N ILE A 71 5.56 2.17 -15.35
CA ILE A 71 5.67 1.43 -16.60
C ILE A 71 6.66 2.12 -17.54
N PHE A 72 6.44 3.40 -17.83
CA PHE A 72 7.20 4.10 -18.86
C PHE A 72 8.67 4.31 -18.46
N TYR A 73 8.92 4.76 -17.23
CA TYR A 73 10.25 5.19 -16.82
C TYR A 73 11.10 4.08 -16.22
N PHE A 74 10.48 3.06 -15.60
CA PHE A 74 11.23 2.01 -14.88
C PHE A 74 11.05 0.61 -15.49
N ILE A 75 9.85 0.21 -15.90
CA ILE A 75 9.63 -1.13 -16.47
C ILE A 75 10.14 -1.22 -17.92
N LYS A 76 9.70 -0.32 -18.80
CA LYS A 76 10.11 -0.31 -20.22
C LYS A 76 11.61 -0.11 -20.40
N THR A 77 12.27 0.54 -19.43
CA THR A 77 13.71 0.78 -19.44
C THR A 77 14.52 -0.33 -18.75
N GLY A 78 13.85 -1.37 -18.23
CA GLY A 78 14.49 -2.48 -17.53
C GLY A 78 15.08 -2.14 -16.15
N LYS A 79 14.75 -0.97 -15.59
CA LYS A 79 15.24 -0.53 -14.28
C LYS A 79 14.49 -1.17 -13.12
N LEU A 80 13.25 -1.61 -13.34
CA LEU A 80 12.42 -2.31 -12.37
C LEU A 80 11.83 -3.56 -13.04
N ALA A 81 11.80 -4.69 -12.33
CA ALA A 81 11.28 -5.93 -12.88
C ALA A 81 9.75 -5.88 -13.05
N LYS A 82 9.24 -6.46 -14.14
CA LYS A 82 7.80 -6.44 -14.46
C LYS A 82 6.92 -7.07 -13.35
N HIS A 83 7.37 -8.15 -12.73
CA HIS A 83 6.62 -8.82 -11.67
C HIS A 83 6.38 -7.91 -10.44
N LEU A 84 7.36 -7.08 -10.09
CA LEU A 84 7.23 -6.12 -8.98
C LEU A 84 6.13 -5.07 -9.24
N TYR A 85 5.95 -4.68 -10.50
CA TYR A 85 4.85 -3.81 -10.90
C TYR A 85 3.49 -4.52 -10.81
N GLN A 86 3.43 -5.79 -11.22
CA GLN A 86 2.21 -6.59 -11.12
C GLN A 86 1.78 -6.76 -9.66
N GLU A 87 2.72 -7.10 -8.77
CA GLU A 87 2.46 -7.19 -7.32
C GLU A 87 2.03 -5.86 -6.70
N TYR A 88 2.56 -4.74 -7.20
CA TYR A 88 2.14 -3.40 -6.79
C TYR A 88 0.68 -3.12 -7.19
N GLU A 89 0.28 -3.45 -8.43
CA GLU A 89 -1.12 -3.28 -8.90
C GLU A 89 -2.10 -4.21 -8.18
N GLU A 90 -1.68 -5.46 -7.94
CA GLU A 90 -2.46 -6.41 -7.14
C GLU A 90 -2.69 -5.87 -5.72
N SER A 91 -1.64 -5.35 -5.08
CA SER A 91 -1.74 -4.79 -3.73
C SER A 91 -2.63 -3.54 -3.66
N MET A 92 -2.67 -2.72 -4.72
CA MET A 92 -3.62 -1.62 -4.84
C MET A 92 -5.06 -2.14 -4.85
N THR A 93 -5.31 -3.15 -5.67
CA THR A 93 -6.63 -3.75 -5.86
C THR A 93 -7.13 -4.36 -4.55
N GLU A 94 -6.29 -5.20 -3.92
CA GLU A 94 -6.57 -5.81 -2.61
C GLU A 94 -6.84 -4.74 -1.54
N ALA A 95 -6.05 -3.67 -1.48
CA ALA A 95 -6.27 -2.60 -0.53
C ALA A 95 -7.63 -1.92 -0.75
N PHE A 96 -8.00 -1.64 -2.01
CA PHE A 96 -9.28 -1.01 -2.34
C PHE A 96 -10.47 -1.92 -1.99
N GLU A 97 -10.37 -3.21 -2.29
CA GLU A 97 -11.38 -4.21 -1.90
C GLU A 97 -11.55 -4.28 -0.37
N VAL A 98 -10.44 -4.35 0.37
CA VAL A 98 -10.43 -4.33 1.83
C VAL A 98 -11.07 -3.07 2.40
N MET A 99 -10.98 -1.97 1.67
CA MET A 99 -11.57 -0.69 2.05
C MET A 99 -13.05 -0.57 1.68
N GLY A 100 -13.68 -1.64 1.18
CA GLY A 100 -15.09 -1.63 0.77
C GLY A 100 -15.33 -0.81 -0.50
N VAL A 101 -14.28 -0.59 -1.30
CA VAL A 101 -14.36 0.15 -2.55
C VAL A 101 -14.65 -0.83 -3.68
N ASP A 102 -15.85 -1.39 -3.69
CA ASP A 102 -16.34 -2.31 -4.73
C ASP A 102 -17.05 -1.57 -5.88
N ASP A 103 -17.61 -0.41 -5.61
CA ASP A 103 -18.25 0.45 -6.60
C ASP A 103 -17.22 1.17 -7.50
N GLU A 104 -17.33 0.95 -8.82
CA GLU A 104 -16.45 1.54 -9.84
C GLU A 104 -16.48 3.08 -9.86
N GLU A 105 -17.60 3.71 -9.49
CA GLU A 105 -17.70 5.16 -9.34
C GLU A 105 -16.92 5.65 -8.12
N ILE A 106 -16.94 4.89 -7.01
CA ILE A 106 -16.13 5.19 -5.83
C ILE A 106 -14.64 4.98 -6.14
N LYS A 107 -14.25 3.90 -6.83
CA LYS A 107 -12.86 3.69 -7.30
C LYS A 107 -12.38 4.85 -8.15
N LYS A 108 -13.22 5.33 -9.07
CA LYS A 108 -12.89 6.47 -9.94
C LYS A 108 -12.70 7.77 -9.15
N LYS A 109 -13.56 8.04 -8.16
CA LYS A 109 -13.44 9.21 -7.24
C LYS A 109 -12.17 9.12 -6.39
N ILE A 110 -11.86 7.93 -5.89
CA ILE A 110 -10.65 7.62 -5.11
C ILE A 110 -9.38 7.83 -5.93
N GLN A 111 -9.36 7.34 -7.17
CA GLN A 111 -8.24 7.61 -8.06
C GLN A 111 -8.09 9.12 -8.26
N GLN A 112 -9.21 9.85 -8.37
CA GLN A 112 -9.22 11.28 -8.62
C GLN A 112 -8.64 12.13 -7.48
N LYS A 113 -8.61 11.65 -6.23
CA LYS A 113 -7.95 12.30 -5.09
C LYS A 113 -7.41 11.27 -4.10
N ALA A 114 -6.10 11.00 -4.16
CA ALA A 114 -5.45 9.98 -3.32
C ALA A 114 -5.55 10.25 -1.80
N LEU A 115 -5.69 11.52 -1.38
CA LEU A 115 -5.78 11.93 0.03
C LEU A 115 -7.17 11.75 0.64
N ASP A 116 -8.23 11.68 -0.17
CA ASP A 116 -9.61 11.58 0.33
C ASP A 116 -9.90 10.19 0.94
N LEU A 117 -9.03 9.20 0.68
CA LEU A 117 -9.27 7.81 1.02
C LEU A 117 -9.13 7.48 2.51
N ILE A 118 -8.23 8.15 3.22
CA ILE A 118 -8.10 8.01 4.69
C ILE A 118 -9.35 8.57 5.37
N GLN A 119 -9.87 9.70 4.86
CA GLN A 119 -11.07 10.34 5.40
C GLN A 119 -12.34 9.55 5.08
N ILE A 120 -12.42 8.96 3.89
CA ILE A 120 -13.54 8.08 3.49
C ILE A 120 -13.51 6.78 4.30
N PHE A 121 -12.34 6.18 4.54
CA PHE A 121 -12.24 4.93 5.29
C PHE A 121 -12.56 5.11 6.79
N ASP A 122 -12.11 6.21 7.42
CA ASP A 122 -12.52 6.55 8.79
C ASP A 122 -14.05 6.78 8.92
N PHE A 123 -14.70 7.19 7.83
CA PHE A 123 -16.15 7.39 7.76
C PHE A 123 -16.91 6.07 7.48
N GLU A 124 -16.42 5.25 6.55
CA GLU A 124 -16.89 3.90 6.22
C GLU A 124 -16.71 2.91 7.38
N LYS A 125 -15.83 3.18 8.34
CA LYS A 125 -15.70 2.46 9.63
C LYS A 125 -17.04 2.31 10.37
N ARG A 126 -18.02 3.20 10.14
CA ARG A 126 -19.37 3.12 10.73
C ARG A 126 -20.32 2.16 9.97
N LYS A 127 -19.95 1.71 8.77
CA LYS A 127 -20.76 0.88 7.86
C LYS A 127 -20.08 -0.45 7.49
N ARG A 128 -19.46 -1.16 8.43
CA ARG A 128 -18.84 -2.48 8.15
C ARG A 128 -19.83 -3.44 7.46
N GLY A 129 -19.77 -3.48 6.13
CA GLY A 129 -20.51 -4.36 5.24
C GLY A 129 -19.67 -5.57 4.86
N ASP A 130 -20.31 -6.74 4.85
CA ASP A 130 -20.06 -8.02 4.19
C ASP A 130 -18.63 -8.59 4.01
N PHE A 131 -17.60 -7.81 3.68
CA PHE A 131 -16.22 -8.33 3.50
C PHE A 131 -15.64 -8.88 4.81
N GLN A 132 -15.95 -8.21 5.93
CA GLN A 132 -15.56 -8.67 7.27
C GLN A 132 -16.33 -9.93 7.72
N TYR A 133 -17.48 -10.24 7.09
CA TYR A 133 -18.30 -11.42 7.39
C TYR A 133 -17.91 -12.65 6.55
N LYS A 134 -17.27 -12.46 5.39
CA LYS A 134 -16.90 -13.56 4.46
C LYS A 134 -15.47 -14.10 4.65
N THR A 135 -14.60 -13.37 5.34
CA THR A 135 -13.15 -13.68 5.37
C THR A 135 -12.69 -14.09 6.78
N THR A 136 -12.16 -15.30 6.93
CA THR A 136 -11.69 -15.81 8.23
C THR A 136 -10.41 -15.10 8.69
N ILE A 137 -10.13 -15.10 10.00
CA ILE A 137 -8.92 -14.51 10.58
C ILE A 137 -7.64 -15.05 9.91
N PRO A 138 -7.47 -16.37 9.68
CA PRO A 138 -6.29 -16.90 8.98
C PRO A 138 -6.13 -16.36 7.55
N ILE A 139 -7.23 -16.16 6.83
CA ILE A 139 -7.17 -15.59 5.47
C ILE A 139 -6.72 -14.13 5.53
N LYS A 140 -7.27 -13.34 6.46
CA LYS A 140 -6.85 -11.95 6.66
C LYS A 140 -5.37 -11.84 7.04
N GLU A 141 -4.90 -12.71 7.93
CA GLU A 141 -3.48 -12.77 8.32
C GLU A 141 -2.57 -13.10 7.13
N ASN A 142 -2.94 -14.09 6.33
CA ASN A 142 -2.17 -14.47 5.14
C ASN A 142 -2.12 -13.34 4.10
N LEU A 143 -3.24 -12.66 3.88
CA LEU A 143 -3.30 -11.48 3.00
C LEU A 143 -2.37 -10.38 3.51
N ALA A 144 -2.50 -10.01 4.78
CA ALA A 144 -1.67 -8.99 5.42
C ALA A 144 -0.17 -9.31 5.33
N LYS A 145 0.20 -10.57 5.59
CA LYS A 145 1.58 -11.04 5.48
C LYS A 145 2.09 -10.91 4.04
N THR A 146 1.28 -11.30 3.06
CA THR A 146 1.63 -11.20 1.63
C THR A 146 1.83 -9.76 1.20
N SER A 147 0.89 -8.86 1.56
CA SER A 147 1.01 -7.43 1.28
C SER A 147 2.27 -6.83 1.91
N LEU A 148 2.62 -7.23 3.13
CA LEU A 148 3.81 -6.75 3.84
C LEU A 148 5.11 -7.19 3.15
N GLU A 149 5.20 -8.45 2.72
CA GLU A 149 6.39 -8.97 2.02
C GLU A 149 6.56 -8.38 0.62
N ARG A 150 5.46 -8.19 -0.12
CA ARG A 150 5.45 -7.44 -1.39
C ARG A 150 5.99 -6.02 -1.17
N ALA A 151 5.49 -5.31 -0.15
CA ALA A 151 5.93 -3.96 0.16
C ALA A 151 7.41 -3.89 0.52
N LYS A 152 7.91 -4.79 1.39
CA LYS A 152 9.35 -4.87 1.72
C LYS A 152 10.22 -5.03 0.48
N THR A 153 9.87 -5.98 -0.38
CA THR A 153 10.63 -6.28 -1.61
C THR A 153 10.61 -5.08 -2.55
N PHE A 154 9.42 -4.52 -2.80
CA PHE A 154 9.24 -3.38 -3.70
C PHE A 154 10.00 -2.13 -3.23
N LEU A 155 9.92 -1.79 -1.94
CA LEU A 155 10.63 -0.64 -1.36
C LEU A 155 12.15 -0.81 -1.48
N ASN A 156 12.68 -2.01 -1.22
CA ASN A 156 14.10 -2.30 -1.36
C ASN A 156 14.59 -2.11 -2.81
N GLU A 157 13.84 -2.60 -3.79
CA GLU A 157 14.19 -2.43 -5.20
C GLU A 157 14.11 -0.96 -5.66
N LEU A 158 13.11 -0.20 -5.20
CA LEU A 158 13.05 1.23 -5.46
C LEU A 158 14.19 2.00 -4.79
N GLN A 159 14.59 1.62 -3.58
CA GLN A 159 15.73 2.24 -2.90
C GLN A 159 17.02 2.04 -3.72
N LYS A 160 17.31 0.82 -4.16
CA LYS A 160 18.45 0.52 -5.03
C LYS A 160 18.41 1.36 -6.32
N LEU A 161 17.23 1.56 -6.89
CA LEU A 161 17.04 2.39 -8.09
C LEU A 161 17.37 3.87 -7.82
N ILE A 162 16.94 4.40 -6.68
CA ILE A 162 17.21 5.79 -6.25
C ILE A 162 18.72 6.00 -5.99
N GLU A 163 19.39 5.03 -5.36
CA GLU A 163 20.83 5.10 -5.08
C GLU A 163 21.64 5.14 -6.39
N ARG A 164 21.36 4.24 -7.32
CA ARG A 164 22.00 4.19 -8.65
C ARG A 164 21.85 5.48 -9.46
N THR A 165 20.77 6.22 -9.25
CA THR A 165 20.52 7.48 -9.98
C THR A 165 21.26 8.66 -9.37
N LYS A 166 21.53 8.65 -8.05
CA LYS A 166 22.36 9.67 -7.39
C LYS A 166 23.82 9.57 -7.80
N ASP A 167 24.36 8.36 -7.97
CA ASP A 167 25.76 8.16 -8.36
C ASP A 167 26.05 8.68 -9.77
N LYS A 168 25.07 8.62 -10.67
CA LYS A 168 25.18 9.17 -12.04
C LYS A 168 25.11 10.70 -12.12
N GLN A 169 24.61 11.38 -11.10
CA GLN A 169 24.53 12.85 -11.05
C GLN A 169 25.78 13.49 -10.43
N LYS A 170 26.68 12.68 -9.84
CA LYS A 170 27.95 13.13 -9.23
C LYS A 170 29.17 12.92 -10.12
N SER A 171 28.99 12.31 -11.29
CA SER A 171 30.03 12.05 -12.28
C SER A 171 29.86 12.91 -13.51
#